data_AF-A0A7R9FE37-F1
#
_entry.id   AF-A0A7R9FE37-F1
#
_cell.length_a   1.000
_cell.length_b   1.000
_cell.length_c   1.000
_cell.angle_alpha   90.00
_cell.angle_beta   90.00
_cell.angle_gamma   90.00
#
_symmetry.space_group_name_H-M   'P 1'
#
loop_
_entity.id
_entity.type
_entity.pdbx_description
1 polymer ?
#
loop_
_entity_poly.entity_id
_entity_poly.type
_entity_poly.pdbx_seq_one_letter_code
_entity_poly.pdbx_strand_id
1 'polypeptide(L)'
;MVQRLGQGSTVPSKVSQKVALWEKKVMEERTSEIFRRLQRKQAEAKKEAEEAERRQEQLWKEQERKAKEAELQIREIARRAREEHRRTSVLDMDTETNTPRVLQDNISLNSSSCSSLNATFSDSSMAKPPSKEAVVEWFRSSEVSRRAGMDQSTNTVVPWFH
;
A
#
# COMPACT_ATOMS: atom_id res chain seq x y z
N MET A 1 -5.45 43.02 71.08
CA MET A 1 -4.02 42.82 71.39
C MET A 1 -3.63 41.44 70.86
N VAL A 2 -3.12 41.34 69.64
CA VAL A 2 -2.80 40.05 68.98
C VAL A 2 -1.28 39.89 68.98
N GLN A 3 -0.79 38.90 69.73
CA GLN A 3 0.64 38.63 69.90
C GLN A 3 1.17 37.89 68.66
N ARG A 4 2.21 38.44 68.03
CA ARG A 4 3.04 37.75 67.01
C ARG A 4 3.90 36.70 67.71
N LEU A 5 3.71 35.43 67.37
CA LEU A 5 4.66 34.38 67.70
C LEU A 5 5.91 34.56 66.83
N GLY A 6 7.04 34.83 67.48
CA GLY A 6 8.35 34.93 66.85
C GLY A 6 8.78 33.58 66.28
N GLN A 7 9.15 33.58 65.00
CA GLN A 7 9.83 32.46 64.38
C GLN A 7 11.27 32.43 64.88
N GLY A 8 11.60 31.46 65.74
CA GLY A 8 12.96 31.19 66.16
C GLY A 8 13.79 30.68 64.98
N SER A 9 14.77 31.47 64.54
CA SER A 9 15.78 31.06 63.56
C SER A 9 16.78 30.12 64.24
N THR A 10 16.61 28.81 64.04
CA THR A 10 17.60 27.81 64.46
C THR A 10 18.70 27.75 63.41
N VAL A 11 19.87 28.29 63.73
CA VAL A 11 21.08 28.11 62.90
C VAL A 11 21.34 26.61 62.69
N PRO A 12 21.44 26.14 61.43
CA PRO A 12 21.62 24.73 61.15
C PRO A 12 22.96 24.25 61.71
N SER A 13 22.94 23.10 62.38
CA SER A 13 24.15 22.46 62.89
C SER A 13 25.16 22.22 61.75
N LYS A 14 26.46 22.31 62.06
CA LYS A 14 27.56 22.03 61.11
C LYS A 14 27.43 20.65 60.44
N VAL A 15 26.87 19.67 61.15
CA VAL A 15 26.57 18.34 60.60
C VAL A 15 25.47 18.42 59.54
N SER A 16 24.40 19.17 59.81
CA SER A 16 23.30 19.38 58.86
C SER A 16 23.77 20.08 57.58
N GLN A 17 24.66 21.07 57.68
CA GLN A 17 25.27 21.70 56.50
C GLN A 17 26.11 20.71 55.67
N LYS A 18 26.90 19.85 56.32
CA LYS A 18 27.71 18.83 55.61
C LYS A 18 26.84 17.78 54.92
N VAL A 19 25.76 17.34 55.58
CA VAL A 19 24.78 16.40 55.00
C VAL A 19 24.11 17.05 53.80
N ALA A 20 23.65 18.29 53.89
CA ALA A 20 23.02 19.00 52.77
C ALA A 20 23.96 19.14 51.55
N LEU A 21 25.25 19.42 51.77
CA LEU A 21 26.24 19.48 50.69
C LEU A 21 26.47 18.11 50.04
N TRP A 22 26.51 17.04 50.84
CA TRP A 22 26.64 15.68 50.34
C TRP A 22 25.40 15.24 49.55
N GLU A 23 24.19 15.48 50.08
CA GLU A 23 22.94 15.20 49.41
C GLU A 23 22.84 15.94 48.07
N LYS A 24 23.22 17.23 48.04
CA LYS A 24 23.30 18.01 46.81
C LYS A 24 24.22 17.35 45.78
N LYS A 25 25.43 16.96 46.19
CA LYS A 25 26.40 16.32 45.30
C LYS A 25 25.89 14.98 44.75
N VAL A 26 25.33 14.13 45.62
CA VAL A 26 24.77 12.84 45.23
C VAL A 26 23.58 13.01 44.28
N MET A 27 22.72 13.98 44.54
CA MET A 27 21.59 14.31 43.67
C MET A 27 22.07 14.77 42.29
N GLU A 28 23.05 15.68 42.23
CA GLU A 28 23.62 16.18 40.98
C GLU A 28 24.30 15.09 40.15
N GLU A 29 25.01 14.17 40.80
CA GLU A 29 25.60 12.99 40.13
C GLU A 29 24.51 12.09 39.55
N ARG A 30 23.45 11.81 40.33
CA ARG A 30 22.35 10.96 39.88
C ARG A 30 21.53 11.60 38.76
N THR A 31 21.24 12.89 38.83
CA THR A 31 20.50 13.60 37.77
C THR A 31 21.32 13.68 36.47
N SER A 32 22.62 13.93 36.58
CA SER A 32 23.55 13.91 35.43
C SER A 32 23.60 12.54 34.77
N GLU A 33 23.61 11.46 35.56
CA GLU A 33 23.57 10.09 35.05
C GLU A 33 22.25 9.79 34.32
N ILE A 34 21.11 10.16 34.92
CA ILE A 34 19.79 10.00 34.30
C ILE A 34 19.71 10.80 32.99
N PHE A 35 20.19 12.03 32.99
CA PHE A 35 20.17 12.90 31.82
C PHE A 35 21.00 12.35 30.67
N ARG A 36 22.24 11.88 30.94
CA ARG A 36 23.09 11.25 29.92
C ARG A 36 22.45 9.99 29.33
N ARG A 37 21.77 9.18 30.15
CA ARG A 37 21.02 8.01 29.66
C ARG A 37 19.87 8.42 28.76
N LEU A 38 19.12 9.47 29.12
CA LEU A 38 18.03 9.98 28.31
C LEU A 38 18.53 10.53 26.97
N GLN A 39 19.61 11.31 26.99
CA GLN A 39 20.26 11.81 25.77
C GLN A 39 20.73 10.68 24.86
N ARG A 40 21.36 9.64 25.43
CA ARG A 40 21.78 8.46 24.67
C ARG A 40 20.60 7.76 24.02
N LYS A 41 19.50 7.55 24.76
CA LYS A 41 18.28 6.96 24.21
C LYS A 41 17.67 7.79 23.09
N GLN A 42 17.64 9.12 23.22
CA GLN A 42 17.17 9.98 22.14
C GLN A 42 18.06 9.90 20.90
N ALA A 43 19.38 9.88 21.08
CA ALA A 43 20.33 9.75 19.98
C ALA A 43 20.21 8.40 19.26
N GLU A 44 20.01 7.31 20.01
CA GLU A 44 19.78 5.98 19.48
C GLU A 44 18.47 5.90 18.69
N ALA A 45 17.37 6.40 19.24
CA ALA A 45 16.08 6.43 18.55
C ALA A 45 16.14 7.25 17.25
N LYS A 46 16.84 8.39 17.26
CA LYS A 46 17.07 9.19 16.05
C LYS A 46 17.84 8.41 14.99
N LYS A 47 18.92 7.72 15.39
CA LYS A 47 19.74 6.92 14.49
C LYS A 47 18.98 5.72 13.93
N GLU A 48 18.16 5.06 14.75
CA GLU A 48 17.31 3.94 14.32
C GLU A 48 16.27 4.39 13.29
N ALA A 49 15.64 5.55 13.50
CA ALA A 49 14.71 6.14 12.55
C ALA A 49 15.38 6.43 11.20
N GLU A 50 16.57 7.03 11.20
CA GLU A 50 17.35 7.25 9.98
C GLU A 50 17.69 5.94 9.26
N GLU A 51 18.06 4.89 10.00
CA GLU A 51 18.37 3.60 9.38
C GLU A 51 17.12 2.91 8.82
N ALA A 52 15.97 3.04 9.49
CA ALA A 52 14.69 2.54 8.99
C ALA A 52 14.28 3.26 7.69
N GLU A 53 14.44 4.59 7.63
CA GLU A 53 14.20 5.37 6.43
C GLU A 53 15.14 4.94 5.29
N ARG A 54 16.43 4.73 5.58
CA ARG A 54 17.40 4.23 4.59
C ARG A 54 17.00 2.88 4.00
N ARG A 55 16.51 1.95 4.83
CA ARG A 55 16.03 0.63 4.34
C ARG A 55 14.83 0.80 3.42
N GLN A 56 13.89 1.67 3.78
CA GLN A 56 12.73 1.97 2.93
C GLN A 56 13.15 2.62 1.60
N GLU A 57 14.09 3.57 1.64
CA GLU A 57 14.61 4.22 0.43
C GLU A 57 15.25 3.21 -0.52
N GLN A 58 16.00 2.22 0.00
CA GLN A 58 16.57 1.15 -0.82
C GLN A 58 15.50 0.30 -1.51
N LEU A 59 14.48 -0.13 -0.76
CA LEU A 59 13.36 -0.89 -1.31
C LEU A 59 12.62 -0.09 -2.40
N TRP A 60 12.43 1.22 -2.18
CA TRP A 60 11.81 2.10 -3.16
C TRP A 60 12.64 2.21 -4.45
N LYS A 61 13.95 2.43 -4.32
CA LYS A 61 14.88 2.48 -5.47
C LYS A 61 14.85 1.19 -6.27
N GLU A 62 14.80 0.04 -5.61
CA GLU A 62 14.71 -1.25 -6.30
C GLU A 62 13.38 -1.44 -7.02
N GLN A 63 12.27 -1.05 -6.41
CA GLN A 63 10.95 -1.08 -7.04
C GLN A 63 10.89 -0.15 -8.26
N GLU A 64 11.39 1.07 -8.12
CA GLU A 64 11.45 2.05 -9.21
C GLU A 64 12.30 1.52 -10.37
N ARG A 65 13.49 0.97 -10.09
CA ARG A 65 14.34 0.33 -11.10
C ARG A 65 13.59 -0.79 -11.83
N LYS A 66 12.94 -1.68 -11.09
CA LYS A 66 12.18 -2.81 -11.65
C LYS A 66 10.99 -2.34 -12.49
N ALA A 67 10.27 -1.31 -12.03
CA ALA A 67 9.16 -0.72 -12.77
C ALA A 67 9.64 -0.14 -14.11
N LYS A 68 10.76 0.58 -14.11
CA LYS A 68 11.38 1.15 -15.32
C LYS A 68 11.82 0.07 -16.30
N GLU A 69 12.39 -1.03 -15.81
CA GLU A 69 12.75 -2.18 -16.65
C GLU A 69 11.53 -2.84 -17.29
N ALA A 70 10.45 -3.02 -16.52
CA ALA A 70 9.19 -3.56 -17.05
C ALA A 70 8.57 -2.65 -18.12
N GLU A 71 8.59 -1.33 -17.92
CA GLU A 71 8.13 -0.36 -18.92
C GLU A 71 8.92 -0.48 -20.23
N LEU A 72 10.24 -0.62 -20.15
CA LEU A 72 11.08 -0.82 -21.33
C LEU A 72 10.76 -2.12 -22.05
N GLN A 73 10.53 -3.22 -21.32
CA GLN A 73 10.11 -4.48 -21.91
C GLN A 73 8.78 -4.36 -22.65
N ILE A 74 7.78 -3.72 -22.03
CA ILE A 74 6.48 -3.49 -22.66
C ILE A 74 6.63 -2.65 -23.93
N ARG A 75 7.43 -1.57 -23.85
CA ARG A 75 7.72 -0.70 -25.01
C ARG A 75 8.34 -1.50 -26.16
N GLU A 76 9.29 -2.36 -25.85
CA GLU A 76 10.01 -3.18 -26.83
C GLU A 76 9.11 -4.26 -27.45
N ILE A 77 8.26 -4.92 -26.65
CA ILE A 77 7.24 -5.85 -27.14
C ILE A 77 6.29 -5.12 -28.09
N ALA A 78 5.79 -3.95 -27.70
CA ALA A 78 4.89 -3.16 -28.53
C ALA A 78 5.58 -2.71 -29.84
N ARG A 79 6.86 -2.32 -29.78
CA ARG A 79 7.64 -1.95 -30.97
C ARG A 79 7.80 -3.15 -31.91
N ARG A 80 8.20 -4.31 -31.39
CA ARG A 80 8.33 -5.55 -32.17
C ARG A 80 7.00 -5.93 -32.82
N ALA A 81 5.91 -5.92 -32.05
CA ALA A 81 4.58 -6.23 -32.57
C ALA A 81 4.17 -5.28 -33.71
N ARG A 82 4.45 -3.97 -33.58
CA ARG A 82 4.18 -2.99 -34.65
C ARG A 82 5.04 -3.25 -35.88
N GLU A 83 6.30 -3.63 -35.71
CA GLU A 83 7.21 -3.92 -36.83
C GLU A 83 6.89 -5.22 -37.54
N GLU A 84 6.51 -6.27 -36.82
CA GLU A 84 6.02 -7.52 -37.39
C GLU A 84 4.73 -7.28 -38.17
N HIS A 85 3.75 -6.57 -37.60
CA HIS A 85 2.56 -6.16 -38.32
C HIS A 85 2.90 -5.37 -39.59
N ARG A 86 3.87 -4.46 -39.53
CA ARG A 86 4.33 -3.70 -40.71
C ARG A 86 4.96 -4.62 -41.77
N ARG A 87 5.76 -5.62 -41.36
CA ARG A 87 6.40 -6.56 -42.29
C ARG A 87 5.39 -7.52 -42.93
N THR A 88 4.46 -8.06 -42.15
CA THR A 88 3.41 -8.96 -42.65
C THR A 88 2.39 -8.23 -43.51
N SER A 89 1.94 -7.03 -43.09
CA SER A 89 0.98 -6.23 -43.87
C SER A 89 1.53 -5.76 -45.23
N VAL A 90 2.85 -5.61 -45.38
CA VAL A 90 3.47 -5.28 -46.66
C VAL A 90 3.54 -6.51 -47.57
N LEU A 91 3.74 -7.71 -47.02
CA LEU A 91 3.70 -8.97 -47.79
C LEU A 91 2.30 -9.35 -48.28
N ASP A 92 1.25 -9.07 -47.50
CA ASP A 92 -0.16 -9.29 -47.89
C ASP A 92 -0.65 -8.36 -49.03
N MET A 93 0.11 -7.31 -49.38
CA MET A 93 -0.20 -6.44 -50.54
C MET A 93 0.39 -6.95 -51.86
N ASP A 94 1.35 -7.88 -51.81
CA ASP A 94 1.99 -8.46 -52.99
C ASP A 94 1.57 -9.92 -53.26
N THR A 95 0.82 -10.55 -52.34
CA THR A 95 0.44 -11.98 -52.41
C THR A 95 -1.07 -12.25 -52.44
N GLU A 96 -1.87 -11.37 -53.05
CA GLU A 96 -3.28 -11.67 -53.32
C GLU A 96 -3.65 -11.42 -54.79
N THR A 97 -3.15 -12.30 -55.66
CA THR A 97 -3.96 -12.77 -56.79
C THR A 97 -4.13 -14.27 -56.61
N ASN A 98 -5.28 -14.67 -56.06
CA ASN A 98 -5.93 -15.99 -56.17
C ASN A 98 -6.31 -16.68 -54.84
N THR A 99 -7.16 -16.03 -54.02
CA THR A 99 -8.09 -16.78 -53.15
C THR A 99 -9.44 -16.04 -53.05
N PRO A 100 -10.59 -16.63 -53.47
CA PRO A 100 -11.88 -15.96 -53.35
C PRO A 100 -12.43 -16.11 -51.92
N ARG A 101 -12.33 -15.06 -51.11
CA ARG A 101 -13.02 -14.98 -49.82
C ARG A 101 -14.45 -14.49 -50.06
N VAL A 102 -15.39 -15.44 -50.08
CA VAL A 102 -16.83 -15.18 -50.12
C VAL A 102 -17.33 -14.80 -48.72
N LEU A 103 -18.25 -13.84 -48.69
CA LEU A 103 -19.06 -13.27 -47.60
C LEU A 103 -18.57 -11.94 -47.00
N GLN A 104 -19.01 -10.88 -47.70
CA GLN A 104 -19.75 -9.71 -47.19
C GLN A 104 -19.75 -9.45 -45.68
N ASP A 105 -19.33 -8.25 -45.29
CA ASP A 105 -20.29 -7.25 -44.81
C ASP A 105 -19.79 -5.82 -45.05
N ASN A 106 -20.67 -5.02 -45.64
CA ASN A 106 -20.51 -3.60 -45.92
C ASN A 106 -20.43 -2.80 -44.62
N ILE A 107 -19.32 -2.10 -44.35
CA ILE A 107 -19.39 -0.87 -43.54
C ILE A 107 -18.51 0.21 -44.18
N SER A 108 -19.20 1.23 -44.69
CA SER A 108 -18.65 2.50 -45.15
C SER A 108 -17.76 3.15 -44.10
N LEU A 109 -16.61 3.65 -44.53
CA LEU A 109 -15.82 4.62 -43.77
C LEU A 109 -16.63 5.90 -43.57
N ASN A 110 -16.91 6.26 -42.32
CA ASN A 110 -17.07 7.65 -41.90
C ASN A 110 -16.62 7.78 -40.44
N SER A 111 -15.68 8.69 -40.23
CA SER A 111 -15.06 9.02 -38.96
C SER A 111 -16.05 9.39 -37.86
N SER A 112 -15.61 9.12 -36.63
CA SER A 112 -16.16 9.57 -35.33
C SER A 112 -17.11 8.60 -34.66
N SER A 113 -16.56 7.65 -33.90
CA SER A 113 -16.75 7.58 -32.44
C SER A 113 -16.06 6.35 -31.84
N CYS A 114 -15.56 6.55 -30.64
CA CYS A 114 -14.98 5.61 -29.71
C CYS A 114 -15.88 4.40 -29.38
N SER A 115 -15.36 3.18 -29.57
CA SER A 115 -15.71 1.97 -28.81
C SER A 115 -14.88 0.81 -29.36
N SER A 116 -13.84 0.35 -28.65
CA SER A 116 -13.93 -0.64 -27.58
C SER A 116 -13.86 -2.08 -28.09
N LEU A 117 -12.79 -2.78 -27.64
CA LEU A 117 -12.58 -4.22 -27.43
C LEU A 117 -12.73 -5.18 -28.64
N ASN A 118 -11.80 -6.10 -28.90
CA ASN A 118 -11.64 -7.31 -28.08
C ASN A 118 -10.18 -7.80 -28.06
N ALA A 119 -9.54 -7.66 -26.91
CA ALA A 119 -8.37 -8.46 -26.56
C ALA A 119 -8.85 -9.87 -26.22
N THR A 120 -8.33 -10.86 -26.92
CA THR A 120 -8.42 -12.29 -26.63
C THR A 120 -7.66 -12.61 -25.35
N PHE A 121 -8.21 -12.18 -24.21
CA PHE A 121 -8.00 -12.88 -22.96
C PHE A 121 -9.16 -13.84 -22.81
N SER A 122 -8.86 -15.13 -22.66
CA SER A 122 -9.77 -16.14 -22.16
C SER A 122 -10.14 -15.78 -20.72
N ASP A 123 -11.03 -14.81 -20.63
CA ASP A 123 -11.58 -14.27 -19.42
C ASP A 123 -12.86 -15.03 -19.09
N SER A 124 -12.68 -16.28 -18.69
CA SER A 124 -13.77 -17.06 -18.08
C SER A 124 -14.17 -16.50 -16.70
N SER A 125 -13.57 -15.38 -16.25
CA SER A 125 -13.78 -14.78 -14.93
C SER A 125 -14.58 -13.45 -14.95
N MET A 126 -14.65 -12.75 -16.09
CA MET A 126 -15.50 -11.55 -16.25
C MET A 126 -16.55 -11.69 -17.35
N ALA A 127 -16.77 -12.89 -17.87
CA ALA A 127 -17.95 -13.16 -18.69
C ALA A 127 -19.20 -12.89 -17.84
N LYS A 128 -20.03 -11.95 -18.30
CA LYS A 128 -21.32 -11.67 -17.68
C LYS A 128 -22.11 -12.99 -17.61
N PRO A 129 -22.72 -13.32 -16.46
CA PRO A 129 -23.45 -14.56 -16.31
C PRO A 129 -24.53 -14.64 -17.40
N PRO A 130 -24.74 -15.83 -18.00
CA PRO A 130 -25.56 -15.99 -19.20
C PRO A 130 -27.04 -15.62 -18.98
N SER A 131 -27.53 -15.73 -17.74
CA SER A 131 -28.84 -15.23 -17.35
C SER A 131 -28.89 -14.91 -15.86
N LYS A 132 -29.99 -14.27 -15.42
CA LYS A 132 -30.29 -14.10 -13.99
C LYS A 132 -30.41 -15.45 -13.29
N GLU A 133 -31.00 -16.47 -13.93
CA GLU A 133 -31.10 -17.81 -13.33
C GLU A 133 -29.71 -18.40 -13.06
N ALA A 134 -28.75 -18.23 -13.97
CA ALA A 134 -27.39 -18.73 -13.76
C ALA A 134 -26.72 -18.11 -12.53
N VAL A 135 -26.95 -16.81 -12.26
CA VAL A 135 -26.48 -16.14 -11.04
C VAL A 135 -27.14 -16.73 -9.80
N VAL A 136 -28.46 -16.92 -9.85
CA VAL A 136 -29.22 -17.46 -8.72
C VAL A 136 -28.82 -18.90 -8.42
N GLU A 137 -28.60 -19.73 -9.45
CA GLU A 137 -28.12 -21.11 -9.30
C GLU A 137 -26.70 -21.17 -8.76
N TRP A 138 -25.80 -20.31 -9.24
CA TRP A 138 -24.45 -20.17 -8.69
C TRP A 138 -24.49 -19.78 -7.21
N PHE A 139 -25.31 -18.79 -6.84
CA PHE A 139 -25.47 -18.37 -5.46
C PHE A 139 -25.98 -19.51 -4.57
N ARG A 140 -27.05 -20.20 -5.00
CA ARG A 140 -27.64 -21.33 -4.26
C ARG A 140 -26.69 -22.51 -4.10
N SER A 141 -25.93 -22.85 -5.13
CA SER A 141 -25.04 -24.02 -5.11
C SER A 141 -23.72 -23.77 -4.40
N SER A 142 -23.12 -22.59 -4.58
CA SER A 142 -21.76 -22.31 -4.14
C SER A 142 -21.69 -21.38 -2.93
N GLU A 143 -22.52 -20.33 -2.91
CA GLU A 143 -22.39 -19.24 -1.95
C GLU A 143 -23.21 -19.47 -0.66
N VAL A 144 -24.36 -20.13 -0.76
CA VAL A 144 -25.18 -20.52 0.41
C VAL A 144 -24.41 -21.47 1.34
N SER A 145 -23.70 -22.45 0.79
CA SER A 145 -22.86 -23.37 1.58
C SER A 145 -21.73 -22.65 2.31
N ARG A 146 -21.27 -21.51 1.77
CA ARG A 146 -20.27 -20.63 2.41
C ARG A 146 -20.88 -19.69 3.45
N ARG A 147 -22.19 -19.74 3.67
CA ARG A 147 -22.95 -18.85 4.56
C ARG A 147 -22.71 -17.36 4.27
N ALA A 148 -22.47 -17.00 3.01
CA ALA A 148 -22.24 -15.59 2.67
C ALA A 148 -23.51 -14.78 2.91
N GLY A 149 -23.34 -13.59 3.50
CA GLY A 149 -24.48 -12.75 3.86
C GLY A 149 -25.29 -13.28 5.05
N MET A 150 -24.79 -14.26 5.81
CA MET A 150 -25.44 -14.78 7.01
C MET A 150 -24.58 -14.54 8.26
N ASP A 151 -25.23 -14.25 9.39
CA ASP A 151 -24.58 -14.16 10.68
C ASP A 151 -24.25 -15.58 11.19
N GLN A 152 -23.00 -15.79 11.61
CA GLN A 152 -22.51 -17.09 12.09
C GLN A 152 -23.26 -17.56 13.34
N SER A 153 -23.68 -16.62 14.18
CA SER A 153 -24.28 -16.88 15.50
C SER A 153 -25.79 -17.14 15.45
N THR A 154 -26.51 -16.42 14.60
CA THR A 154 -27.97 -16.43 14.56
C THR A 154 -28.54 -17.11 13.31
N ASN A 155 -27.70 -17.45 12.33
CA ASN A 155 -28.08 -18.01 11.03
C ASN A 155 -29.14 -17.18 10.29
N THR A 156 -29.22 -15.88 10.58
CA THR A 156 -30.09 -14.93 9.90
C THR A 156 -29.30 -14.12 8.87
N VAL A 157 -29.99 -13.63 7.85
CA VAL A 157 -29.39 -12.75 6.84
C VAL A 157 -28.95 -11.44 7.49
N VAL A 158 -27.72 -11.00 7.21
CA VAL A 158 -27.14 -9.79 7.80
C VAL A 158 -27.79 -8.53 7.23
N PRO A 159 -27.92 -7.44 8.00
CA PRO A 159 -28.63 -6.23 7.56
C PRO A 159 -28.03 -5.50 6.37
N TRP A 160 -26.80 -5.81 5.95
CA TRP A 160 -26.16 -5.22 4.77
C TRP A 160 -26.33 -6.07 3.51
N PHE A 161 -26.91 -7.26 3.63
CA PHE A 161 -27.14 -8.19 2.53
C PHE A 161 -28.59 -8.04 2.05
N HIS A 162 -28.78 -7.39 0.90
CA HIS A 162 -30.06 -7.02 0.30
C HIS A 162 -30.19 -7.57 -1.11
#